data_AF-A0A1B2Z9L6-F1
#
_entry.id   AF-A0A1B2Z9L6-F1
#
_cell.length_a   1.000
_cell.length_b   1.000
_cell.length_c   1.000
_cell.angle_alpha   90.00
_cell.angle_beta   90.00
_cell.angle_gamma   90.00
#
_symmetry.space_group_name_H-M   'P 1'
#
loop_
_entity.id
_entity.type
_entity.pdbx_description
1 polymer ?
#
loop_
_entity_poly.entity_id
_entity_poly.type
_entity_poly.pdbx_seq_one_letter_code
_entity_poly.pdbx_strand_id
1 'polypeptide(L)'
;MKSGQIDLNKSNNMGYYIGINAGDLEDTVEDYIIKNSLDGDPDDLWSQNGWGFFEELSIIVYDDNEALFSDLELDGITTIVPSTNPNFSKFIDICYEHGAIFFNEKYQEITRDEWKKQVVDSIVCTISIAECEPEG
;
A
#
# COMPACT_ATOMS: atom_id res chain seq x y z
N MET A 1 -31.96 -8.98 -11.46
CA MET A 1 -30.49 -8.90 -11.28
C MET A 1 -30.26 -7.74 -10.35
N LYS A 2 -29.86 -8.00 -9.10
CA LYS A 2 -29.51 -6.91 -8.17
C LYS A 2 -28.11 -6.47 -8.55
N SER A 3 -27.96 -5.19 -8.86
CA SER A 3 -26.66 -4.52 -8.97
C SER A 3 -25.82 -4.92 -7.75
N GLY A 4 -24.67 -5.52 -8.02
CA GLY A 4 -23.63 -5.79 -7.02
C GLY A 4 -23.01 -4.46 -6.64
N GLN A 5 -23.74 -3.66 -5.88
CA GLN A 5 -23.23 -2.42 -5.33
C GLN A 5 -22.28 -2.81 -4.19
N ILE A 6 -20.99 -2.51 -4.35
CA ILE A 6 -19.99 -2.63 -3.29
C ILE A 6 -20.56 -1.92 -2.07
N ASP A 7 -20.64 -2.63 -0.94
CA ASP A 7 -20.93 -1.99 0.33
C ASP A 7 -19.71 -1.16 0.69
N LEU A 8 -19.75 0.14 0.38
CA LEU A 8 -18.69 1.10 0.70
C LEU A 8 -18.39 1.17 2.20
N ASN A 9 -19.18 0.54 3.08
CA ASN A 9 -18.80 0.38 4.49
C ASN A 9 -17.80 -0.76 4.74
N LYS A 10 -17.48 -1.57 3.73
CA LYS A 10 -16.38 -2.56 3.73
C LYS A 10 -15.10 -2.04 3.06
N SER A 11 -15.06 -0.79 2.61
CA SER A 11 -13.96 -0.17 1.85
C SER A 11 -12.73 0.19 2.70
N ASN A 12 -12.29 -0.68 3.60
CA ASN A 12 -11.03 -0.49 4.33
C ASN A 12 -9.80 -0.99 3.54
N ASN A 13 -10.02 -1.53 2.34
CA ASN A 13 -8.99 -2.10 1.47
C ASN A 13 -8.68 -1.17 0.30
N MET A 14 -8.75 0.14 0.49
CA MET A 14 -8.46 1.16 -0.52
C MET A 14 -7.44 2.14 0.07
N GLY A 15 -6.47 2.57 -0.73
CA GLY A 15 -5.44 3.52 -0.32
C GLY A 15 -4.06 2.89 -0.25
N TYR A 16 -3.29 3.23 0.78
CA TYR A 16 -1.87 2.84 0.84
C TYR A 16 -1.64 1.46 1.46
N TYR A 17 -0.95 0.62 0.71
CA TYR A 17 -0.49 -0.70 1.08
C TYR A 17 0.99 -0.63 1.46
N ILE A 18 1.32 -1.04 2.69
CA ILE A 18 2.63 -0.81 3.28
C ILE A 18 3.32 -2.14 3.60
N GLY A 19 4.54 -2.34 3.10
CA GLY A 19 5.37 -3.51 3.40
C GLY A 19 6.58 -3.14 4.25
N ILE A 20 7.07 -4.07 5.07
CA ILE A 20 8.45 -4.03 5.59
C ILE A 20 9.28 -5.10 4.88
N ASN A 21 10.42 -4.72 4.30
CA ASN A 21 11.32 -5.60 3.56
C ASN A 21 10.61 -6.42 2.46
N ALA A 22 9.53 -5.88 1.90
CA ALA A 22 8.69 -6.60 0.93
C ALA A 22 9.17 -6.40 -0.52
N GLY A 23 9.87 -5.31 -0.83
CA GLY A 23 10.18 -4.97 -2.22
C GLY A 23 8.89 -4.56 -2.95
N ASP A 24 8.74 -4.97 -4.19
CA ASP A 24 7.52 -4.76 -4.96
C ASP A 24 6.28 -5.40 -4.31
N LEU A 25 5.17 -4.67 -4.30
CA LEU A 25 3.91 -5.05 -3.69
C LEU A 25 2.79 -5.34 -4.70
N GLU A 26 3.00 -5.12 -6.00
CA GLU A 26 1.95 -5.20 -7.03
C GLU A 26 1.14 -6.51 -6.95
N ASP A 27 1.79 -7.66 -7.12
CA ASP A 27 1.14 -8.99 -7.04
C ASP A 27 0.47 -9.23 -5.68
N THR A 28 1.10 -8.79 -4.59
CA THR A 28 0.60 -9.01 -3.23
C THR A 28 -0.68 -8.24 -2.96
N VAL A 29 -0.75 -7.00 -3.43
CA VAL A 29 -1.89 -6.11 -3.25
C VAL A 29 -3.04 -6.57 -4.14
N GLU A 30 -2.76 -6.96 -5.38
CA GLU A 30 -3.77 -7.51 -6.29
C GLU A 30 -4.41 -8.78 -5.68
N ASP A 31 -3.59 -9.75 -5.25
CA ASP A 31 -4.06 -10.96 -4.58
C ASP A 31 -4.90 -10.65 -3.33
N TYR A 32 -4.49 -9.65 -2.55
CA TYR A 32 -5.22 -9.21 -1.36
C TYR A 32 -6.60 -8.66 -1.71
N ILE A 33 -6.69 -7.78 -2.70
CA ILE A 33 -7.94 -7.17 -3.14
C ILE A 33 -8.88 -8.23 -3.73
N ILE A 34 -8.38 -9.11 -4.61
CA ILE A 34 -9.18 -10.18 -5.21
C ILE A 34 -9.82 -11.04 -4.12
N LYS A 35 -9.02 -11.44 -3.13
CA LYS A 35 -9.46 -12.29 -2.04
C LYS A 35 -10.45 -11.60 -1.10
N ASN A 36 -10.21 -10.33 -0.74
CA ASN A 36 -10.94 -9.68 0.35
C ASN A 36 -12.05 -8.73 -0.13
N SER A 37 -11.96 -8.24 -1.37
CA SER A 37 -12.85 -7.22 -1.94
C SER A 37 -13.64 -7.73 -3.15
N LEU A 38 -13.15 -8.74 -3.88
CA LEU A 38 -13.76 -9.24 -5.12
C LEU A 38 -14.27 -10.69 -5.02
N ASP A 39 -14.54 -11.19 -3.81
CA ASP A 39 -15.05 -12.55 -3.56
C ASP A 39 -14.24 -13.69 -4.25
N GLY A 40 -12.98 -13.44 -4.59
CA GLY A 40 -12.08 -14.38 -5.29
C GLY A 40 -12.22 -14.43 -6.81
N ASP A 41 -12.95 -13.50 -7.45
CA ASP A 41 -13.06 -13.40 -8.91
C ASP A 41 -12.16 -12.27 -9.46
N PRO A 42 -11.00 -12.61 -10.05
CA PRO A 42 -9.97 -11.64 -10.41
C PRO A 42 -10.36 -10.76 -11.60
N ASP A 43 -10.59 -11.35 -12.77
CA ASP A 43 -10.59 -10.59 -14.02
C ASP A 43 -11.87 -9.76 -14.23
N ASP A 44 -13.03 -10.38 -13.94
CA ASP A 44 -14.31 -9.76 -14.21
C ASP A 44 -14.57 -8.60 -13.23
N LEU A 45 -14.30 -8.79 -11.94
CA LEU A 45 -14.60 -7.77 -10.93
C LEU A 45 -13.51 -6.71 -10.79
N TRP A 46 -12.24 -7.02 -11.04
CA TRP A 46 -11.17 -6.01 -11.04
C TRP A 46 -11.44 -4.95 -12.10
N SER A 47 -11.65 -5.39 -13.35
CA SER A 47 -11.92 -4.51 -14.48
C SER A 47 -13.29 -3.83 -14.38
N GLN A 48 -14.34 -4.54 -13.96
CA GLN A 48 -15.69 -3.96 -13.84
C GLN A 48 -15.77 -2.90 -12.74
N ASN A 49 -15.00 -3.05 -11.67
CA ASN A 49 -14.94 -2.08 -10.57
C ASN A 49 -13.80 -1.08 -10.75
N GLY A 50 -13.05 -1.15 -11.87
CA GLY A 50 -12.00 -0.19 -12.21
C GLY A 50 -10.81 -0.16 -11.26
N TRP A 51 -10.46 -1.28 -10.60
CA TRP A 51 -9.27 -1.30 -9.74
C TRP A 51 -7.99 -1.01 -10.53
N GLY A 52 -7.10 -0.24 -9.91
CA GLY A 52 -5.84 0.13 -10.52
C GLY A 52 -4.82 0.62 -9.49
N PHE A 53 -3.55 0.47 -9.85
CA PHE A 53 -2.44 1.05 -9.10
C PHE A 53 -2.16 2.47 -9.57
N PHE A 54 -1.74 3.32 -8.64
CA PHE A 54 -1.26 4.65 -8.97
C PHE A 54 0.23 4.60 -9.29
N GLU A 55 0.64 5.18 -10.42
CA GLU A 55 2.05 5.30 -10.80
C GLU A 55 2.83 6.21 -9.84
N GLU A 56 2.15 7.20 -9.26
CA GLU A 56 2.70 8.13 -8.27
C GLU A 56 1.75 8.21 -7.08
N LEU A 57 2.31 8.07 -5.87
CA LEU A 57 1.52 8.10 -4.64
C LEU A 57 0.88 9.47 -4.44
N SER A 58 -0.44 9.51 -4.26
CA SER A 58 -1.21 10.74 -4.15
C SER A 58 -0.82 11.59 -2.92
N ILE A 59 -0.26 10.97 -1.88
CA ILE A 59 0.29 11.66 -0.68
C ILE A 59 1.47 12.59 -1.00
N ILE A 60 2.14 12.38 -2.14
CA ILE A 60 3.18 13.27 -2.63
C ILE A 60 2.56 14.64 -2.94
N VAL A 61 1.40 14.65 -3.59
CA VAL A 61 0.73 15.84 -4.10
C VAL A 61 -0.11 16.53 -3.00
N TYR A 62 -0.85 15.76 -2.21
CA TYR A 62 -1.82 16.34 -1.28
C TYR A 62 -1.20 17.07 -0.07
N ASP A 63 -0.03 16.63 0.38
CA ASP A 63 0.63 17.14 1.59
C ASP A 63 1.95 17.87 1.31
N ASP A 64 2.20 18.27 0.05
CA ASP A 64 3.43 18.97 -0.38
C ASP A 64 4.71 18.20 0.01
N ASN A 65 4.66 16.86 -0.15
CA ASN A 65 5.74 15.95 0.20
C ASN A 65 6.71 15.70 -0.97
N GLU A 66 6.62 16.43 -2.08
CA GLU A 66 7.45 16.21 -3.28
C GLU A 66 8.95 16.09 -2.96
N ALA A 67 9.48 17.00 -2.16
CA ALA A 67 10.89 16.99 -1.74
C ALA A 67 11.27 15.81 -0.82
N LEU A 68 10.29 15.19 -0.16
CA LEU A 68 10.49 14.03 0.70
C LEU A 68 10.68 12.76 -0.16
N PHE A 69 9.94 12.65 -1.26
CA PHE A 69 9.92 11.49 -2.14
C PHE A 69 10.88 11.60 -3.35
N SER A 70 11.42 12.79 -3.64
CA SER A 70 12.19 13.08 -4.86
C SER A 70 13.39 12.17 -5.14
N ASP A 71 14.01 11.64 -4.09
CA ASP A 71 15.23 10.82 -4.18
C ASP A 71 14.95 9.32 -3.99
N LEU A 72 13.68 8.91 -3.98
CA LEU A 72 13.29 7.52 -3.81
C LEU A 72 13.27 6.77 -5.13
N GLU A 73 13.59 5.48 -5.06
CA GLU A 73 13.50 4.57 -6.19
C GLU A 73 12.11 3.91 -6.23
N LEU A 74 11.61 3.72 -7.44
CA LEU A 74 10.46 2.87 -7.71
C LEU A 74 10.94 1.47 -8.11
N ASP A 75 10.32 0.44 -7.55
CA ASP A 75 10.39 -0.93 -8.02
C ASP A 75 9.00 -1.28 -8.59
N GLY A 76 8.87 -1.24 -9.91
CA GLY A 76 7.56 -1.24 -10.56
C GLY A 76 6.75 0.01 -10.21
N ILE A 77 5.55 -0.19 -9.64
CA ILE A 77 4.68 0.87 -9.10
C ILE A 77 4.90 1.13 -7.60
N THR A 78 5.81 0.37 -6.98
CA THR A 78 6.04 0.42 -5.54
C THR A 78 7.17 1.39 -5.20
N THR A 79 6.91 2.34 -4.31
CA THR A 79 7.94 3.22 -3.75
C THR A 79 8.72 2.50 -2.65
N ILE A 80 10.06 2.48 -2.75
CA ILE A 80 10.93 1.83 -1.78
C ILE A 80 11.72 2.87 -0.97
N VAL A 81 11.52 2.88 0.35
CA VAL A 81 12.23 3.76 1.28
C VAL A 81 13.25 2.94 2.08
N PRO A 82 14.56 3.11 1.87
CA PRO A 82 15.57 2.45 2.69
C PRO A 82 15.70 3.12 4.06
N SER A 83 15.97 2.33 5.10
CA SER A 83 16.27 2.82 6.46
C SER A 83 17.45 3.79 6.56
N THR A 84 18.30 3.86 5.52
CA THR A 84 19.38 4.83 5.39
C THR A 84 18.92 6.21 4.91
N ASN A 85 17.66 6.37 4.48
CA ASN A 85 17.10 7.65 4.08
C ASN A 85 17.06 8.61 5.29
N PRO A 86 17.55 9.86 5.16
CA PRO A 86 17.61 10.81 6.28
C PRO A 86 16.23 11.18 6.84
N ASN A 87 15.15 10.97 6.09
CA ASN A 87 13.78 11.21 6.49
C ASN A 87 13.01 9.93 6.88
N PHE A 88 13.69 8.79 7.08
CA PHE A 88 13.05 7.50 7.32
C PHE A 88 11.97 7.54 8.44
N SER A 89 12.21 8.27 9.52
CA SER A 89 11.22 8.42 10.60
C SER A 89 9.93 9.10 10.14
N LYS A 90 10.00 10.08 9.23
CA LYS A 90 8.80 10.72 8.67
C LYS A 90 7.99 9.73 7.83
N PHE A 91 8.66 8.85 7.07
CA PHE A 91 7.97 7.81 6.33
C PHE A 91 7.28 6.80 7.24
N ILE A 92 7.87 6.48 8.40
CA ILE A 92 7.19 5.65 9.42
C ILE A 92 5.90 6.33 9.89
N ASP A 93 5.96 7.64 10.18
CA ASP A 93 4.80 8.39 10.65
C ASP A 93 3.71 8.48 9.57
N ILE A 94 4.09 8.80 8.33
CA ILE A 94 3.20 8.83 7.16
C ILE A 94 2.51 7.47 6.95
N CYS A 95 3.28 6.38 6.92
CA CYS A 95 2.74 5.04 6.73
C CYS A 95 1.82 4.63 7.88
N TYR A 96 2.15 5.03 9.12
CA TYR A 96 1.31 4.73 10.28
C TYR A 96 0.00 5.51 10.27
N GLU A 97 0.01 6.76 9.79
CA GLU A 97 -1.17 7.61 9.71
C GLU A 97 -2.09 7.20 8.57
N HIS A 98 -1.53 6.98 7.38
CA HIS A 98 -2.30 6.80 6.14
C HIS A 98 -2.40 5.35 5.65
N GLY A 99 -1.57 4.44 6.16
CA GLY A 99 -1.57 3.04 5.72
C GLY A 99 -2.91 2.35 5.99
N ALA A 100 -3.50 1.80 4.93
CA ALA A 100 -4.72 1.02 4.97
C ALA A 100 -4.41 -0.42 5.42
N ILE A 101 -3.51 -1.10 4.69
CA ILE A 101 -3.13 -2.50 4.91
C ILE A 101 -1.61 -2.61 5.06
N PHE A 102 -1.16 -3.50 5.94
CA PHE A 102 0.27 -3.68 6.25
C PHE A 102 0.70 -5.13 6.04
N PHE A 103 1.89 -5.33 5.48
CA PHE A 103 2.47 -6.63 5.19
C PHE A 103 3.86 -6.79 5.83
N ASN A 104 4.19 -8.02 6.22
CA ASN A 104 5.54 -8.40 6.58
C ASN A 104 6.38 -8.81 5.35
N GLU A 105 7.66 -9.13 5.55
CA GLU A 105 8.60 -9.57 4.51
C GLU A 105 8.19 -10.86 3.75
N LYS A 106 7.15 -11.56 4.24
CA LYS A 106 6.59 -12.77 3.63
C LYS A 106 5.25 -12.50 2.96
N TYR A 107 4.91 -11.23 2.74
CA TYR A 107 3.65 -10.79 2.13
C TYR A 107 2.41 -11.21 2.94
N GLN A 108 2.56 -11.44 4.24
CA GLN A 108 1.44 -11.75 5.12
C GLN A 108 0.92 -10.47 5.75
N GLU A 109 -0.40 -10.29 5.73
CA GLU A 109 -1.06 -9.19 6.43
C GLU A 109 -0.71 -9.23 7.92
N ILE A 110 -0.30 -8.09 8.44
CA ILE A 110 -0.01 -7.85 9.85
C ILE A 110 -0.74 -6.59 10.31
N THR A 111 -0.88 -6.43 11.62
CA THR A 111 -1.46 -5.19 12.15
C THR A 111 -0.50 -4.01 11.97
N ARG A 112 -1.06 -2.80 11.89
CA ARG A 112 -0.31 -1.54 11.86
C ARG A 112 0.72 -1.43 13.00
N ASP A 113 0.34 -1.82 14.22
CA ASP A 113 1.22 -1.74 15.38
C ASP A 113 2.35 -2.79 15.32
N GLU A 114 2.08 -3.99 14.80
CA GLU A 114 3.11 -5.00 14.54
C GLU A 114 4.09 -4.53 13.48
N TRP A 115 3.59 -3.92 12.40
CA TRP A 115 4.43 -3.34 11.35
C TRP A 115 5.35 -2.26 11.93
N LYS A 116 4.78 -1.27 12.65
CA LYS A 116 5.56 -0.18 13.26
C LYS A 116 6.62 -0.72 14.21
N LYS A 117 6.27 -1.72 15.03
CA LYS A 117 7.24 -2.36 15.91
C LYS A 117 8.39 -3.00 15.12
N GLN A 118 8.09 -3.76 14.07
CA GLN A 118 9.12 -4.40 13.25
C GLN A 118 10.04 -3.38 12.58
N VAL A 119 9.50 -2.29 12.04
CA VAL A 119 10.32 -1.23 11.42
C VAL A 119 11.21 -0.52 12.45
N VAL A 120 10.65 -0.15 13.61
CA VAL A 120 11.41 0.57 14.67
C VAL A 120 12.47 -0.30 15.33
N ASP A 121 12.20 -1.59 15.51
CA ASP A 121 13.15 -2.53 16.12
C ASP A 121 14.25 -2.98 15.13
N SER A 122 14.12 -2.69 13.83
CA SER A 122 15.07 -3.11 12.79
C SER A 122 16.22 -2.13 12.61
N ILE A 123 17.45 -2.65 12.60
CA ILE A 123 18.67 -1.86 12.33
C ILE A 123 18.81 -1.53 10.85
N VAL A 124 18.43 -2.47 9.97
CA VAL A 124 18.43 -2.31 8.52
C VAL A 124 17.14 -2.89 7.98
N CYS A 125 16.35 -2.05 7.32
CA CYS A 125 15.12 -2.45 6.63
C CYS A 125 14.78 -1.50 5.47
N THR A 126 13.74 -1.85 4.72
CA THR A 126 13.04 -0.99 3.76
C THR A 126 11.54 -0.91 4.11
N ILE A 127 10.92 0.21 3.74
CA ILE A 127 9.47 0.35 3.68
C ILE A 127 9.08 0.31 2.20
N SER A 128 8.10 -0.52 1.87
CA SER A 128 7.47 -0.56 0.55
C SER A 128 6.12 0.14 0.63
N ILE A 129 5.79 0.98 -0.34
CA ILE A 129 4.52 1.73 -0.38
C ILE A 129 3.93 1.63 -1.79
N ALA A 130 2.72 1.08 -1.89
CA ALA A 130 1.92 1.09 -3.11
C ALA A 130 0.55 1.71 -2.80
N GLU A 131 -0.09 2.31 -3.81
CA GLU A 131 -1.45 2.84 -3.70
C GLU A 131 -2.33 2.16 -4.73
N CYS A 132 -3.47 1.63 -4.29
CA CYS A 132 -4.42 0.95 -5.15
C CYS A 132 -5.85 1.21 -4.71
N GLU A 133 -6.69 1.62 -5.66
CA GLU A 133 -8.10 1.94 -5.45
C GLU A 133 -8.93 1.57 -6.70
N PRO A 134 -10.25 1.30 -6.57
CA PRO A 134 -11.18 1.27 -7.69
C PRO A 134 -11.41 2.68 -8.24
N GLU A 135 -11.48 2.81 -9.57
CA GLU A 135 -12.09 3.97 -10.23
C GLU A 135 -13.53 4.12 -9.71
N GLY A 136 -13.82 5.27 -9.10
CA GLY A 136 -15.11 5.58 -8.48
C GLY A 136 -16.31 5.53 -9.42
#